data_AF-X0WF11-F1
#
_entry.id   AF-X0WF11-F1
#
_cell.length_a   1.000
_cell.length_b   1.000
_cell.length_c   1.000
_cell.angle_alpha   90.00
_cell.angle_beta   90.00
_cell.angle_gamma   90.00
#
_symmetry.space_group_name_H-M   'P 1'
#
loop_
_entity.id
_entity.type
_entity.pdbx_description
1 polymer ?
#
loop_
_entity_poly.entity_id
_entity_poly.type
_entity_poly.pdbx_seq_one_letter_code
_entity_poly.pdbx_strand_id
1 'polypeptide(L)'
;KPLIAPHDLVVMKDKGSIKYAPASNHPAKKIAYTKDELYLANDKGERKASGSYYTPEYIVDYIAKNTLDPLAKEAHEKVKALKPEVDKAIAKWQKLKEQKQGLEPTDKYDRKIAEESKRLLEPYLSMKVLDPAMGSGHFLARATDFLAEAIATDPDIESLLELTEESELTYYRRRVVESCIYGVDLNPLAVELAKVTLWLTTMAKSKPLSFLNHHLRVGNSLIGARVADLDGIPKAKGKKKV
;
A
#
# COMPACT_ATOMS: atom_id res chain seq x y z
N LYS A 1 18.46 -14.76 -5.49
CA LYS A 1 19.41 -14.01 -4.61
C LYS A 1 20.40 -13.19 -5.46
N PRO A 2 20.72 -11.93 -5.12
CA PRO A 2 21.80 -11.20 -5.79
C PRO A 2 23.16 -11.81 -5.43
N LEU A 3 23.98 -12.06 -6.45
CA LEU A 3 25.30 -12.68 -6.31
C LEU A 3 26.31 -11.96 -7.22
N ILE A 4 27.58 -11.99 -6.83
CA ILE A 4 28.70 -11.52 -7.65
C ILE A 4 29.31 -12.75 -8.33
N ALA A 5 29.52 -12.69 -9.63
CA ALA A 5 30.12 -13.77 -10.38
C ALA A 5 31.60 -13.96 -9.98
N PRO A 6 32.02 -15.11 -9.42
CA PRO A 6 33.40 -15.32 -8.98
C PRO A 6 34.41 -15.49 -10.14
N HIS A 7 33.89 -15.79 -11.33
CA HIS A 7 34.57 -15.99 -12.61
C HIS A 7 33.51 -15.88 -13.72
N ASP A 8 33.92 -15.85 -14.98
CA ASP A 8 32.99 -15.85 -16.11
C ASP A 8 32.03 -17.06 -16.03
N LEU A 9 30.73 -16.81 -16.15
CA LEU A 9 29.66 -17.79 -16.01
C LEU A 9 28.94 -18.01 -17.32
N VAL A 10 28.50 -19.25 -17.57
CA VAL A 10 27.60 -19.62 -18.65
C VAL A 10 26.27 -20.16 -18.11
N VAL A 11 25.20 -20.03 -18.89
CA VAL A 11 23.88 -20.58 -18.55
C VAL A 11 23.79 -22.06 -18.94
N MET A 12 23.34 -22.87 -17.98
CA MET A 12 23.05 -24.29 -18.12
C MET A 12 21.55 -24.51 -17.88
N LYS A 13 20.85 -25.15 -18.83
CA LYS A 13 19.46 -25.60 -18.62
C LYS A 13 19.49 -27.01 -18.05
N ASP A 14 18.95 -27.19 -16.84
CA ASP A 14 18.83 -28.50 -16.18
C ASP A 14 17.39 -28.72 -15.72
N LYS A 15 16.71 -29.69 -16.33
CA LYS A 15 15.30 -30.08 -16.03
C LYS A 15 14.37 -28.87 -15.84
N GLY A 16 14.52 -27.90 -16.72
CA GLY A 16 13.77 -26.64 -16.74
C GLY A 16 14.33 -25.53 -15.86
N SER A 17 15.23 -25.77 -14.91
CA SER A 17 15.90 -24.73 -14.13
C SER A 17 17.11 -24.15 -14.89
N ILE A 18 17.44 -22.88 -14.67
CA ILE A 18 18.69 -22.31 -15.14
C ILE A 18 19.69 -22.36 -13.99
N LYS A 19 20.84 -22.99 -14.25
CA LYS A 19 22.01 -23.05 -13.39
C LYS A 19 23.15 -22.29 -14.06
N TYR A 20 24.12 -21.86 -13.26
CA TYR A 20 25.31 -21.17 -13.74
C TYR A 20 26.54 -22.03 -13.48
N ALA A 21 27.44 -22.10 -14.46
CA ALA A 21 28.68 -22.87 -14.39
C ALA A 21 29.86 -22.02 -14.91
N PRO A 22 31.10 -22.32 -14.49
CA PRO A 22 32.30 -21.62 -14.98
C PRO A 22 32.42 -21.75 -16.50
N ALA A 23 32.68 -20.64 -17.19
CA ALA A 23 32.86 -20.60 -18.64
C ALA A 23 34.07 -21.44 -19.09
N SER A 24 35.08 -21.59 -18.23
CA SER A 24 36.25 -22.46 -18.45
C SER A 24 35.86 -23.92 -18.72
N ASN A 25 34.75 -24.39 -18.17
CA ASN A 25 34.27 -25.75 -18.35
C ASN A 25 33.40 -25.91 -19.62
N HIS A 26 33.08 -24.81 -20.30
CA HIS A 26 32.14 -24.76 -21.42
C HIS A 26 32.57 -23.75 -22.50
N PRO A 27 33.72 -23.94 -23.18
CA PRO A 27 34.31 -22.95 -24.08
C PRO A 27 33.46 -22.63 -25.32
N ALA A 28 32.57 -23.54 -25.72
CA ALA A 28 31.66 -23.33 -26.85
C ALA A 28 30.38 -22.54 -26.50
N LYS A 29 30.17 -22.19 -25.22
CA LYS A 29 28.98 -21.47 -24.77
C LYS A 29 29.27 -19.99 -24.56
N LYS A 30 28.29 -19.16 -24.94
CA LYS A 30 28.34 -17.72 -24.72
C LYS A 30 28.37 -17.41 -23.22
N ILE A 31 29.31 -16.56 -22.81
CA ILE A 31 29.39 -16.01 -21.46
C ILE A 31 28.10 -15.23 -21.18
N ALA A 32 27.47 -15.55 -20.06
CA ALA A 32 26.25 -14.92 -19.59
C ALA A 32 26.54 -13.78 -18.60
N TYR A 33 27.55 -13.96 -17.76
CA TYR A 33 28.05 -12.95 -16.82
C TYR A 33 29.57 -13.03 -16.74
N THR A 34 30.21 -11.87 -16.73
CA THR A 34 31.66 -11.73 -16.55
C THR A 34 32.03 -11.78 -15.07
N LYS A 35 33.29 -12.10 -14.78
CA LYS A 35 33.81 -12.02 -13.40
C LYS A 35 33.51 -10.64 -12.78
N ASP A 36 33.11 -10.64 -11.52
CA ASP A 36 32.73 -9.48 -10.71
C ASP A 36 31.41 -8.79 -11.13
N GLU A 37 30.70 -9.33 -12.13
CA GLU A 37 29.38 -8.85 -12.53
C GLU A 37 28.28 -9.29 -11.55
N LEU A 38 27.38 -8.37 -11.23
CA LEU A 38 26.20 -8.63 -10.39
C LEU A 38 25.15 -9.40 -11.22
N TYR A 39 24.73 -10.55 -10.71
CA TYR A 39 23.67 -11.35 -11.35
C TYR A 39 22.64 -11.86 -10.34
N LEU A 40 21.43 -12.14 -10.87
CA LEU A 40 20.31 -12.68 -10.09
C LEU A 40 20.18 -14.18 -10.36
N ALA A 41 20.67 -15.00 -9.43
CA ALA A 41 20.39 -16.42 -9.47
C ALA A 41 18.95 -16.67 -9.01
N ASN A 42 18.16 -17.31 -9.89
CA ASN A 42 16.84 -17.81 -9.58
C ASN A 42 16.92 -19.34 -9.47
N ASP A 43 17.03 -19.86 -8.25
CA ASP A 43 16.86 -21.29 -8.05
C ASP A 43 15.37 -21.61 -8.22
N LYS A 44 15.04 -22.46 -9.20
CA LYS A 44 13.66 -22.98 -9.35
C LYS A 44 13.16 -23.66 -8.06
N GLY A 45 14.07 -24.12 -7.21
CA GLY A 45 13.78 -24.65 -5.88
C GLY A 45 13.43 -23.58 -4.85
N GLU A 46 14.11 -22.42 -4.87
CA GLU A 46 13.86 -21.32 -3.93
C GLU A 46 12.44 -20.80 -4.06
N ARG A 47 11.93 -20.52 -5.28
CA ARG A 47 10.54 -20.04 -5.46
C ARG A 47 9.47 -21.04 -5.02
N LYS A 48 9.74 -22.34 -5.22
CA LYS A 48 8.84 -23.41 -4.76
C LYS A 48 8.86 -23.56 -3.24
N ALA A 49 10.03 -23.43 -2.62
CA ALA A 49 10.20 -23.52 -1.17
C ALA A 49 9.69 -22.26 -0.44
N SER A 50 9.84 -21.08 -1.05
CA SER A 50 9.40 -19.80 -0.50
C SER A 50 7.97 -19.41 -0.87
N GLY A 51 7.32 -20.15 -1.78
CA GLY A 51 5.99 -19.83 -2.30
C GLY A 51 5.93 -18.52 -3.10
N SER A 52 7.07 -17.98 -3.56
CA SER A 52 7.13 -16.66 -4.19
C SER A 52 6.69 -16.71 -5.65
N TYR A 53 5.38 -16.57 -5.86
CA TYR A 53 4.74 -16.45 -7.17
C TYR A 53 4.06 -15.08 -7.28
N TYR A 54 4.12 -14.47 -8.46
CA TYR A 54 3.41 -13.23 -8.72
C TYR A 54 1.95 -13.53 -9.05
N THR A 55 1.02 -12.86 -8.38
CA THR A 55 -0.41 -12.99 -8.67
C THR A 55 -0.75 -12.15 -9.90
N PRO A 56 -1.32 -12.74 -10.96
CA PRO A 56 -1.77 -12.00 -12.14
C PRO A 56 -2.69 -10.83 -11.77
N GLU A 57 -2.56 -9.71 -12.49
CA GLU A 57 -3.25 -8.45 -12.20
C GLU A 57 -4.77 -8.63 -12.13
N TYR A 58 -5.38 -9.36 -13.08
CA TYR A 58 -6.82 -9.60 -13.07
C TYR A 58 -7.34 -10.34 -11.81
N ILE A 59 -6.50 -11.18 -11.19
CA ILE A 59 -6.85 -11.87 -9.93
C ILE A 59 -6.79 -10.86 -8.78
N VAL A 60 -5.74 -10.04 -8.75
CA VAL A 60 -5.57 -9.00 -7.73
C VAL A 60 -6.73 -8.01 -7.79
N ASP A 61 -7.07 -7.52 -8.97
CA ASP A 61 -8.19 -6.61 -9.20
C ASP A 61 -9.51 -7.22 -8.74
N TYR A 62 -9.76 -8.47 -9.14
CA TYR A 62 -10.99 -9.16 -8.77
C TYR A 62 -11.11 -9.30 -7.25
N ILE A 63 -10.06 -9.76 -6.57
CA ILE A 63 -10.08 -9.93 -5.12
C ILE A 63 -10.21 -8.58 -4.41
N ALA A 64 -9.42 -7.58 -4.80
CA ALA A 64 -9.45 -6.25 -4.19
C ALA A 64 -10.84 -5.62 -4.33
N LYS A 65 -11.43 -5.66 -5.53
CA LYS A 65 -12.77 -5.13 -5.79
C LYS A 65 -13.84 -5.84 -4.97
N ASN A 66 -13.91 -7.16 -5.00
CA ASN A 66 -14.97 -7.89 -4.29
C ASN A 66 -14.82 -7.80 -2.76
N THR A 67 -13.62 -7.52 -2.25
CA THR A 67 -13.36 -7.34 -0.82
C THR A 67 -13.67 -5.92 -0.36
N LEU A 68 -13.22 -4.90 -1.12
CA LEU A 68 -13.26 -3.51 -0.69
C LEU A 68 -14.52 -2.77 -1.14
N ASP A 69 -15.15 -3.15 -2.25
CA ASP A 69 -16.35 -2.47 -2.77
C ASP A 69 -17.51 -2.43 -1.76
N PRO A 70 -17.87 -3.52 -1.05
CA PRO A 70 -18.92 -3.46 -0.04
C PRO A 70 -18.55 -2.52 1.13
N LEU A 71 -17.27 -2.47 1.51
CA LEU A 71 -16.78 -1.64 2.61
C LEU A 71 -16.71 -0.16 2.22
N ALA A 72 -16.34 0.13 0.97
CA ALA A 72 -16.36 1.47 0.42
C ALA A 72 -17.80 2.01 0.36
N LYS A 73 -18.78 1.17 0.00
CA LYS A 73 -20.20 1.54 0.04
C LYS A 73 -20.68 1.82 1.47
N GLU A 74 -20.28 1.01 2.45
CA GLU A 74 -20.59 1.28 3.86
C GLU A 74 -19.94 2.60 4.34
N ALA A 75 -18.72 2.88 3.89
CA ALA A 75 -18.05 4.15 4.17
C ALA A 75 -18.80 5.34 3.56
N HIS A 76 -19.24 5.23 2.30
CA HIS A 76 -20.07 6.25 1.64
C HIS A 76 -21.34 6.56 2.45
N GLU A 77 -22.09 5.54 2.89
CA GLU A 77 -23.30 5.78 3.70
C GLU A 77 -22.99 6.51 5.02
N LYS A 78 -21.83 6.24 5.63
CA LYS A 78 -21.36 6.98 6.81
C LYS A 78 -20.99 8.42 6.47
N VAL A 79 -20.35 8.67 5.32
CA VAL A 79 -20.05 10.02 4.83
C VAL A 79 -21.34 10.81 4.64
N LYS A 80 -22.31 10.23 3.94
CA LYS A 80 -23.62 10.83 3.71
C LYS A 80 -24.36 11.18 5.00
N ALA A 81 -24.28 10.32 6.02
CA ALA A 81 -24.85 10.60 7.34
C ALA A 81 -24.12 11.73 8.08
N LEU A 82 -22.80 11.87 7.86
CA LEU A 82 -21.94 12.88 8.51
C LEU A 82 -21.99 14.24 7.80
N LYS A 83 -22.23 14.28 6.48
CA LYS A 83 -22.22 15.48 5.64
C LYS A 83 -23.06 16.64 6.20
N PRO A 84 -24.30 16.44 6.68
CA PRO A 84 -25.10 17.55 7.22
C PRO A 84 -24.50 18.21 8.47
N GLU A 85 -23.77 17.46 9.29
CA GLU A 85 -23.08 18.00 10.46
C GLU A 85 -21.86 18.82 10.03
N VAL A 86 -21.06 18.26 9.12
CA VAL A 86 -19.86 18.91 8.58
C VAL A 86 -20.23 20.21 7.86
N ASP A 87 -21.28 20.20 7.04
CA ASP A 87 -21.73 21.38 6.30
C ASP A 87 -22.17 22.52 7.22
N LYS A 88 -22.87 22.18 8.31
CA LYS A 88 -23.23 23.16 9.34
C LYS A 88 -21.99 23.75 10.01
N ALA A 89 -20.99 22.92 10.31
CA ALA A 89 -19.74 23.38 10.90
C ALA A 89 -18.94 24.27 9.93
N ILE A 90 -18.84 23.90 8.66
CA ILE A 90 -18.19 24.69 7.61
C ILE A 90 -18.90 26.05 7.44
N ALA A 91 -20.22 26.05 7.28
CA ALA A 91 -21.00 27.29 7.13
C ALA A 91 -20.84 28.23 8.32
N LYS A 92 -20.75 27.68 9.54
CA LYS A 92 -20.43 28.45 10.75
C LYS A 92 -19.05 29.12 10.62
N TRP A 93 -18.01 28.37 10.27
CA TRP A 93 -16.66 28.92 10.13
C TRP A 93 -16.54 29.95 9.00
N GLN A 94 -17.23 29.73 7.87
CA GLN A 94 -17.32 30.68 6.76
C GLN A 94 -17.95 32.00 7.20
N LYS A 95 -19.08 31.94 7.92
CA LYS A 95 -19.73 33.15 8.46
C LYS A 95 -18.83 33.91 9.44
N LEU A 96 -18.09 33.21 10.30
CA LEU A 96 -17.11 33.85 11.18
C LEU A 96 -15.96 34.49 10.39
N LYS A 97 -15.49 33.84 9.32
CA LYS A 97 -14.44 34.37 8.44
C LYS A 97 -14.87 35.69 7.82
N GLU A 98 -16.08 35.77 7.27
CA GLU A 98 -16.65 36.98 6.67
C GLU A 98 -16.78 38.12 7.70
N GLN A 99 -17.29 37.83 8.91
CA GLN A 99 -17.45 38.83 9.97
C GLN A 99 -16.11 39.41 10.46
N LYS A 100 -15.03 38.65 10.36
CA LYS A 100 -13.69 39.00 10.83
C LYS A 100 -12.77 39.48 9.71
N GLN A 101 -13.27 39.49 8.48
CA GLN A 101 -12.52 39.92 7.30
C GLN A 101 -12.15 41.40 7.43
N GLY A 102 -10.85 41.69 7.36
CA GLY A 102 -10.31 43.05 7.57
C GLY A 102 -10.01 43.42 9.03
N LEU A 103 -10.36 42.58 10.01
CA LEU A 103 -9.98 42.78 11.41
C LEU A 103 -8.81 41.86 11.84
N GLU A 104 -8.76 40.64 11.32
CA GLU A 104 -7.80 39.61 11.74
C GLU A 104 -7.34 38.76 10.54
N PRO A 105 -6.18 38.08 10.60
CA PRO A 105 -5.76 37.13 9.57
C PRO A 105 -6.77 35.99 9.39
N THR A 106 -7.25 35.77 8.16
CA THR A 106 -8.33 34.81 7.88
C THR A 106 -7.85 33.36 7.76
N ASP A 107 -6.54 33.12 7.64
CA ASP A 107 -5.93 31.80 7.45
C ASP A 107 -6.36 30.77 8.51
N LYS A 108 -6.62 31.24 9.74
CA LYS A 108 -7.09 30.38 10.83
C LYS A 108 -8.44 29.75 10.52
N TYR A 109 -9.35 30.49 9.89
CA TYR A 109 -10.67 30.00 9.53
C TYR A 109 -10.59 29.05 8.33
N ASP A 110 -9.73 29.34 7.36
CA ASP A 110 -9.49 28.45 6.22
C ASP A 110 -8.95 27.09 6.66
N ARG A 111 -8.02 27.09 7.61
CA ARG A 111 -7.53 25.84 8.23
C ARG A 111 -8.65 25.07 8.93
N LYS A 112 -9.56 25.75 9.62
CA LYS A 112 -10.69 25.12 10.32
C LYS A 112 -11.70 24.53 9.35
N ILE A 113 -12.04 25.25 8.28
CA ILE A 113 -12.90 24.75 7.21
C ILE A 113 -12.29 23.49 6.59
N ALA A 114 -11.01 23.54 6.22
CA ALA A 114 -10.31 22.40 5.66
C ALA A 114 -10.21 21.21 6.63
N GLU A 115 -10.15 21.45 7.94
CA GLU A 115 -10.17 20.41 8.98
C GLU A 115 -11.56 19.74 9.06
N GLU A 116 -12.64 20.52 9.04
CA GLU A 116 -14.01 19.98 9.01
C GLU A 116 -14.29 19.19 7.73
N SER A 117 -13.90 19.70 6.55
CA SER A 117 -14.06 18.96 5.28
C SER A 117 -13.33 17.61 5.32
N LYS A 118 -12.14 17.56 5.93
CA LYS A 118 -11.37 16.31 6.06
C LYS A 118 -12.04 15.26 6.96
N ARG A 119 -12.98 15.63 7.83
CA ARG A 119 -13.74 14.67 8.65
C ARG A 119 -14.55 13.72 7.77
N LEU A 120 -14.97 14.16 6.59
CA LEU A 120 -15.66 13.30 5.61
C LEU A 120 -14.76 12.18 5.07
N LEU A 121 -13.44 12.29 5.21
CA LEU A 121 -12.51 11.22 4.81
C LEU A 121 -12.43 10.12 5.88
N GLU A 122 -12.83 10.38 7.13
CA GLU A 122 -12.65 9.46 8.25
C GLU A 122 -13.32 8.09 8.04
N PRO A 123 -14.55 7.98 7.50
CA PRO A 123 -15.15 6.67 7.23
C PRO A 123 -14.26 5.78 6.35
N TYR A 124 -13.65 6.33 5.31
CA TYR A 124 -12.71 5.60 4.47
C TYR A 124 -11.35 5.35 5.14
N LEU A 125 -10.78 6.38 5.77
CA LEU A 125 -9.43 6.34 6.35
C LEU A 125 -9.33 5.53 7.66
N SER A 126 -10.47 5.20 8.26
CA SER A 126 -10.54 4.35 9.45
C SER A 126 -10.41 2.85 9.14
N MET A 127 -10.63 2.44 7.89
CA MET A 127 -10.51 1.05 7.46
C MET A 127 -9.09 0.51 7.64
N LYS A 128 -8.96 -0.79 7.92
CA LYS A 128 -7.67 -1.48 8.10
C LYS A 128 -7.59 -2.67 7.14
N VAL A 129 -6.74 -2.55 6.14
CA VAL A 129 -6.44 -3.59 5.16
C VAL A 129 -5.08 -4.19 5.48
N LEU A 130 -5.05 -5.50 5.74
CA LEU A 130 -3.84 -6.24 6.07
C LEU A 130 -3.59 -7.32 5.02
N ASP A 131 -2.39 -7.35 4.46
CA ASP A 131 -1.87 -8.49 3.72
C ASP A 131 -0.80 -9.23 4.55
N PRO A 132 -1.10 -10.42 5.09
CA PRO A 132 -0.20 -11.15 5.99
C PRO A 132 0.94 -11.92 5.28
N ALA A 133 0.97 -11.90 3.95
CA ALA A 133 2.01 -12.51 3.12
C ALA A 133 2.20 -11.68 1.84
N MET A 134 2.48 -10.38 2.04
CA MET A 134 2.30 -9.36 1.00
C MET A 134 3.22 -9.47 -0.22
N GLY A 135 4.31 -10.23 -0.12
CA GLY A 135 5.32 -10.29 -1.16
C GLY A 135 5.81 -8.88 -1.53
N SER A 136 5.80 -8.57 -2.82
CA SER A 136 6.19 -7.25 -3.33
C SER A 136 5.13 -6.15 -3.16
N GLY A 137 4.03 -6.43 -2.44
CA GLY A 137 2.99 -5.45 -2.11
C GLY A 137 1.99 -5.18 -3.23
N HIS A 138 1.78 -6.11 -4.18
CA HIS A 138 0.88 -5.86 -5.32
C HIS A 138 -0.58 -5.68 -4.90
N PHE A 139 -1.08 -6.51 -3.96
CA PHE A 139 -2.41 -6.33 -3.37
C PHE A 139 -2.54 -5.01 -2.61
N LEU A 140 -1.50 -4.63 -1.86
CA LEU A 140 -1.49 -3.38 -1.09
C LEU A 140 -1.54 -2.15 -2.01
N ALA A 141 -0.81 -2.17 -3.12
CA ALA A 141 -0.86 -1.11 -4.13
C ALA A 141 -2.26 -1.02 -4.74
N ARG A 142 -2.84 -2.16 -5.16
CA ARG A 142 -4.17 -2.16 -5.75
C ARG A 142 -5.27 -1.72 -4.79
N ALA A 143 -5.19 -2.13 -3.52
CA ALA A 143 -6.09 -1.70 -2.46
C ALA A 143 -5.97 -0.19 -2.20
N THR A 144 -4.75 0.35 -2.28
CA THR A 144 -4.49 1.79 -2.19
C THR A 144 -5.23 2.54 -3.30
N ASP A 145 -5.05 2.11 -4.55
CA ASP A 145 -5.71 2.73 -5.70
C ASP A 145 -7.23 2.64 -5.57
N PHE A 146 -7.75 1.47 -5.20
CA PHE A 146 -9.20 1.26 -5.05
C PHE A 146 -9.84 2.24 -4.06
N LEU A 147 -9.25 2.36 -2.86
CA LEU A 147 -9.80 3.25 -1.83
C LEU A 147 -9.60 4.72 -2.19
N ALA A 148 -8.50 5.06 -2.86
CA ALA A 148 -8.26 6.43 -3.32
C ALA A 148 -9.25 6.84 -4.41
N GLU A 149 -9.53 5.95 -5.36
CA GLU A 149 -10.57 6.12 -6.39
C GLU A 149 -11.95 6.25 -5.76
N ALA A 150 -12.28 5.40 -4.79
CA ALA A 150 -13.56 5.46 -4.07
C ALA A 150 -13.75 6.80 -3.35
N ILE A 151 -12.71 7.32 -2.69
CA ILE A 151 -12.76 8.66 -2.06
C ILE A 151 -12.90 9.76 -3.12
N ALA A 152 -12.11 9.70 -4.21
CA ALA A 152 -12.09 10.72 -5.25
C ALA A 152 -13.41 10.81 -6.04
N THR A 153 -14.16 9.71 -6.10
CA THR A 153 -15.43 9.61 -6.84
C THR A 153 -16.66 9.68 -5.94
N ASP A 154 -16.48 9.87 -4.63
CA ASP A 154 -17.59 10.02 -3.69
C ASP A 154 -18.26 11.40 -3.87
N PRO A 155 -19.56 11.46 -4.24
CA PRO A 155 -20.23 12.71 -4.53
C PRO A 155 -20.42 13.62 -3.30
N ASP A 156 -20.34 13.06 -2.08
CA ASP A 156 -20.48 13.82 -0.84
C ASP A 156 -19.13 14.37 -0.34
N ILE A 157 -18.02 14.02 -1.00
CA ILE A 157 -16.68 14.54 -0.71
C ILE A 157 -16.35 15.60 -1.77
N GLU A 158 -16.38 16.87 -1.36
CA GLU A 158 -15.98 17.96 -2.24
C GLU A 158 -14.48 17.85 -2.58
N SER A 159 -14.17 18.00 -3.87
CA SER A 159 -12.79 18.12 -4.37
C SER A 159 -12.06 19.15 -3.52
N LEU A 160 -11.00 18.69 -2.85
CA LEU A 160 -10.46 19.42 -1.70
C LEU A 160 -9.68 20.69 -2.11
N LEU A 161 -9.44 20.90 -3.40
CA LEU A 161 -8.59 21.96 -3.92
C LEU A 161 -8.93 22.23 -5.40
N GLU A 162 -8.57 23.41 -5.91
CA GLU A 162 -8.42 23.71 -7.35
C GLU A 162 -7.26 22.89 -8.00
N LEU A 163 -7.11 21.63 -7.60
CA LEU A 163 -6.11 20.71 -8.08
C LEU A 163 -6.59 20.02 -9.35
N THR A 164 -5.62 19.56 -10.14
CA THR A 164 -5.90 18.61 -11.22
C THR A 164 -6.32 17.26 -10.62
N GLU A 165 -7.15 16.50 -11.35
CA GLU A 165 -7.61 15.14 -10.94
C GLU A 165 -6.43 14.23 -10.53
N GLU A 166 -5.31 14.31 -11.25
CA GLU A 166 -4.10 13.52 -10.97
C GLU A 166 -3.47 13.89 -9.62
N SER A 167 -3.52 15.16 -9.23
CA SER A 167 -3.00 15.66 -7.95
C SER A 167 -3.91 15.27 -6.78
N GLU A 168 -5.23 15.25 -6.99
CA GLU A 168 -6.20 14.77 -5.99
C GLU A 168 -6.07 13.28 -5.72
N LEU A 169 -6.02 12.46 -6.78
CA LEU A 169 -5.86 11.02 -6.61
C LEU A 169 -4.54 10.68 -5.90
N THR A 170 -3.47 11.39 -6.24
CA THR A 170 -2.18 11.28 -5.54
C THR A 170 -2.29 11.63 -4.06
N TYR A 171 -3.04 12.68 -3.72
CA TYR A 171 -3.34 13.04 -2.33
C TYR A 171 -4.08 11.91 -1.60
N TYR A 172 -5.14 11.35 -2.18
CA TYR A 172 -5.91 10.29 -1.53
C TYR A 172 -5.13 8.99 -1.39
N ARG A 173 -4.38 8.56 -2.42
CA ARG A 173 -3.45 7.41 -2.32
C ARG A 173 -2.54 7.56 -1.12
N ARG A 174 -1.98 8.75 -0.93
CA ARG A 174 -1.10 9.04 0.21
C ARG A 174 -1.82 8.86 1.55
N ARG A 175 -3.02 9.42 1.70
CA ARG A 175 -3.82 9.31 2.93
C ARG A 175 -4.21 7.86 3.24
N VAL A 176 -4.57 7.10 2.22
CA VAL A 176 -4.92 5.68 2.32
C VAL A 176 -3.71 4.87 2.78
N VAL A 177 -2.53 5.05 2.18
CA VAL A 177 -1.33 4.31 2.63
C VAL A 177 -0.97 4.64 4.08
N GLU A 178 -1.06 5.90 4.46
CA GLU A 178 -0.77 6.37 5.83
C GLU A 178 -1.75 5.85 6.88
N SER A 179 -2.97 5.47 6.50
CA SER A 179 -4.04 5.20 7.46
C SER A 179 -4.57 3.77 7.38
N CYS A 180 -4.59 3.16 6.20
CA CYS A 180 -5.37 1.95 5.94
C CYS A 180 -4.53 0.72 5.62
N ILE A 181 -3.33 0.89 5.07
CA ILE A 181 -2.59 -0.19 4.43
C ILE A 181 -1.54 -0.78 5.38
N TYR A 182 -1.61 -2.08 5.62
CA TYR A 182 -0.72 -2.83 6.50
C TYR A 182 -0.26 -4.12 5.81
N GLY A 183 0.96 -4.56 6.13
CA GLY A 183 1.49 -5.77 5.52
C GLY A 183 2.58 -6.43 6.35
N VAL A 184 2.63 -7.76 6.26
CA VAL A 184 3.67 -8.58 6.88
C VAL A 184 4.23 -9.52 5.81
N ASP A 185 5.55 -9.68 5.80
CA ASP A 185 6.20 -10.71 5.00
C ASP A 185 7.39 -11.31 5.75
N LEU A 186 7.63 -12.60 5.55
CA LEU A 186 8.76 -13.30 6.14
C LEU A 186 10.09 -12.87 5.52
N ASN A 187 10.09 -12.54 4.23
CA ASN A 187 11.28 -12.16 3.48
C ASN A 187 11.54 -10.65 3.60
N PRO A 188 12.66 -10.22 4.23
CA PRO A 188 13.00 -8.81 4.35
C PRO A 188 13.06 -8.06 3.01
N LEU A 189 13.50 -8.73 1.94
CA LEU A 189 13.57 -8.11 0.62
C LEU A 189 12.16 -7.83 0.06
N ALA A 190 11.19 -8.71 0.32
CA ALA A 190 9.81 -8.51 -0.10
C ALA A 190 9.21 -7.28 0.59
N VAL A 191 9.48 -7.11 1.88
CA VAL A 191 9.08 -5.92 2.65
C VAL A 191 9.68 -4.64 2.05
N GLU A 192 10.97 -4.63 1.70
CA GLU A 192 11.60 -3.45 1.08
C GLU A 192 11.03 -3.17 -0.32
N LEU A 193 10.80 -4.20 -1.13
CA LEU A 193 10.15 -4.05 -2.43
C LEU A 193 8.73 -3.48 -2.29
N ALA A 194 7.93 -3.96 -1.34
CA ALA A 194 6.60 -3.44 -1.06
C ALA A 194 6.62 -1.96 -0.66
N LYS A 195 7.61 -1.53 0.14
CA LYS A 195 7.78 -0.10 0.47
C LYS A 195 8.05 0.75 -0.77
N VAL A 196 8.92 0.28 -1.66
CA VAL A 196 9.23 0.97 -2.92
C VAL A 196 7.99 1.01 -3.83
N THR A 197 7.26 -0.10 -3.94
CA THR A 197 6.00 -0.18 -4.71
C THR A 197 5.01 0.88 -4.24
N LEU A 198 4.69 0.94 -2.93
CA LEU A 198 3.75 1.92 -2.38
C LEU A 198 4.27 3.37 -2.52
N TRP A 199 5.58 3.57 -2.42
CA TRP A 199 6.18 4.88 -2.63
C TRP A 199 6.03 5.37 -4.07
N LEU A 200 6.20 4.48 -5.06
CA LEU A 200 5.95 4.79 -6.47
C LEU A 200 4.47 5.03 -6.75
N THR A 201 3.58 4.19 -6.20
CA THR A 201 2.11 4.35 -6.33
C THR A 201 1.64 5.70 -5.80
N THR A 202 2.19 6.16 -4.67
CA THR A 202 1.81 7.47 -4.08
C THR A 202 2.51 8.67 -4.74
N MET A 203 3.32 8.46 -5.78
CA MET A 203 4.13 9.48 -6.47
C MET A 203 4.87 10.45 -5.54
N ALA A 204 5.23 10.00 -4.34
CA ALA A 204 5.78 10.83 -3.27
C ALA A 204 7.29 11.08 -3.46
N LYS A 205 7.71 11.49 -4.67
CA LYS A 205 9.12 11.65 -5.07
C LYS A 205 9.94 12.57 -4.14
N SER A 206 9.28 13.49 -3.44
CA SER A 206 9.92 14.52 -2.60
C SER A 206 9.74 14.32 -1.08
N LYS A 207 9.08 13.25 -0.62
CA LYS A 207 8.85 13.01 0.82
C LYS A 207 9.52 11.73 1.31
N PRO A 208 10.09 11.72 2.53
CA PRO A 208 10.84 10.57 3.03
C PRO A 208 9.95 9.34 3.22
N LEU A 209 10.53 8.16 2.95
CA LEU A 209 9.91 6.83 3.05
C LEU A 209 9.51 6.42 4.48
N SER A 210 9.85 7.23 5.49
CA SER A 210 9.76 6.88 6.91
C SER A 210 8.34 6.59 7.40
N PHE A 211 7.31 7.10 6.70
CA PHE A 211 5.91 6.87 7.05
C PHE A 211 5.45 5.40 6.92
N LEU A 212 6.08 4.61 6.05
CA LEU A 212 5.71 3.21 5.78
C LEU A 212 6.27 2.21 6.79
N ASN A 213 7.29 2.62 7.56
CA ASN A 213 8.09 1.70 8.37
C ASN A 213 7.31 1.02 9.51
N HIS A 214 6.19 1.61 9.93
CA HIS A 214 5.37 1.04 11.00
C HIS A 214 4.27 0.10 10.50
N HIS A 215 3.89 0.21 9.23
CA HIS A 215 2.78 -0.53 8.62
C HIS A 215 3.23 -1.79 7.91
N LEU A 216 4.44 -1.76 7.33
CA LEU A 216 5.05 -2.91 6.67
C LEU A 216 6.14 -3.50 7.56
N ARG A 217 5.99 -4.77 7.97
CA ARG A 217 6.89 -5.43 8.92
C ARG A 217 7.45 -6.73 8.38
N VAL A 218 8.72 -6.97 8.68
CA VAL A 218 9.33 -8.29 8.55
C VAL A 218 8.81 -9.15 9.70
N GLY A 219 8.18 -10.28 9.39
CA GLY A 219 7.63 -11.15 10.41
C GLY A 219 7.03 -12.43 9.84
N ASN A 220 6.84 -13.41 10.72
CA ASN A 220 6.10 -14.62 10.39
C ASN A 220 4.65 -14.44 10.88
N SER A 221 3.72 -14.27 9.93
CA SER A 221 2.29 -14.08 10.21
C SER A 221 1.61 -15.29 10.87
N LEU A 222 2.27 -16.46 10.89
CA LEU A 222 1.79 -17.65 11.59
C LEU A 222 2.12 -17.65 13.09
N ILE A 223 3.07 -16.82 13.56
CA ILE A 223 3.41 -16.76 14.98
C ILE A 223 2.23 -16.16 15.76
N GLY A 224 1.65 -16.96 16.66
CA GLY A 224 0.49 -16.58 17.47
C GLY A 224 -0.83 -17.13 16.96
N ALA A 225 -0.87 -17.70 15.75
CA ALA A 225 -2.01 -18.48 15.27
C ALA A 225 -1.93 -19.90 15.87
N ARG A 226 -3.00 -20.36 16.51
CA ARG A 226 -3.12 -21.76 16.95
C ARG A 226 -3.96 -22.50 15.92
N VAL A 227 -3.65 -23.76 15.66
CA VAL A 227 -4.43 -24.60 14.73
C VAL A 227 -5.91 -24.64 15.11
N ALA A 228 -6.21 -24.68 16.41
CA ALA A 228 -7.56 -24.64 16.95
C ALA A 228 -8.32 -23.32 16.68
N ASP A 229 -7.62 -22.24 16.33
CA ASP A 229 -8.18 -20.92 16.07
C ASP A 229 -8.27 -20.58 14.57
N LEU A 230 -7.90 -21.51 13.67
CA LEU A 230 -7.86 -21.27 12.22
C LEU A 230 -9.25 -21.23 11.56
N ASP A 231 -10.23 -21.93 12.13
CA ASP A 231 -11.58 -22.05 11.56
C ASP A 231 -12.48 -20.84 11.83
N GLY A 232 -11.98 -19.81 12.54
CA GLY A 232 -12.76 -18.65 12.93
C GLY A 232 -11.98 -17.34 12.83
N ILE A 233 -12.70 -16.23 12.67
CA ILE A 233 -12.11 -14.90 12.72
C ILE A 233 -11.60 -14.67 14.16
N PRO A 234 -10.36 -14.17 14.36
CA PRO A 234 -9.83 -13.87 15.67
C PRO A 234 -10.80 -12.96 16.45
N LYS A 235 -11.32 -13.45 17.57
CA LYS A 235 -12.20 -12.65 18.43
C LYS A 235 -11.37 -11.51 19.03
N ALA A 236 -11.79 -10.27 18.79
CA ALA A 236 -11.15 -9.11 19.41
C ALA A 236 -11.18 -9.29 20.93
N LYS A 237 -10.00 -9.42 21.56
CA LYS A 237 -9.92 -9.38 23.02
C LYS A 237 -10.36 -7.99 23.44
N GLY A 238 -11.51 -7.88 24.09
CA GLY A 238 -12.00 -6.63 24.66
C GLY A 238 -10.86 -5.96 25.42
N LYS A 239 -10.68 -4.64 25.23
CA LYS A 239 -9.63 -3.88 25.89
C LYS A 239 -9.67 -4.21 27.38
N LYS A 240 -8.63 -4.88 27.90
CA LYS A 240 -8.44 -4.94 29.34
C LYS A 240 -8.25 -3.50 29.78
N LYS A 241 -9.23 -2.96 30.53
CA LYS A 241 -9.02 -1.74 31.30
C LYS A 241 -7.85 -2.06 32.24
N VAL A 242 -6.71 -1.43 31.98
CA VAL A 242 -5.61 -1.28 32.94
C VAL A 242 -5.87 0.01 33.69
#